data_AF-A0A2S6UGA3-F1
#
_entry.id   AF-A0A2S6UGA3-F1
#
_cell.length_a   1.000
_cell.length_b   1.000
_cell.length_c   1.000
_cell.angle_alpha   90.00
_cell.angle_beta   90.00
_cell.angle_gamma   90.00
#
_symmetry.space_group_name_H-M   'P 1'
#
loop_
_entity.id
_entity.type
_entity.pdbx_description
1 polymer ?
#
loop_
_entity_poly.entity_id
_entity_poly.type
_entity_poly.pdbx_seq_one_letter_code
_entity_poly.pdbx_strand_id
1 'polypeptide(L)' 'GANKQQVGQTAAEIRQFRPPEPYKGKGIKYEEEYILRKEGKKK' A
#
# COMPACT_ATOMS: atom_id res chain seq x y z
N GLY A 1 3.91 20.20 0.53
CA GLY A 1 4.29 20.26 1.95
C GLY A 1 5.71 20.77 2.06
N ALA A 2 6.00 21.59 3.07
CA ALA A 2 7.29 22.27 3.24
C ALA A 2 8.48 21.31 3.45
N ASN A 3 8.24 20.03 3.78
CA ASN A 3 9.28 19.01 3.92
C ASN A 3 8.86 17.68 3.27
N LYS A 4 9.59 17.23 2.25
CA LYS A 4 9.34 15.96 1.55
C LYS A 4 9.54 14.74 2.45
N GLN A 5 10.46 14.79 3.40
CA GLN A 5 10.73 13.70 4.34
C GLN A 5 9.54 13.46 5.27
N GLN A 6 8.97 14.53 5.84
CA GLN A 6 7.83 14.42 6.74
C GLN A 6 6.57 13.91 6.02
N VAL A 7 6.36 14.34 4.78
CA VAL A 7 5.25 13.84 3.94
C VAL A 7 5.43 12.35 3.65
N GLY A 8 6.65 11.91 3.30
CA GLY A 8 6.95 10.50 3.08
C GLY A 8 6.75 9.64 4.32
N GLN A 9 7.21 10.12 5.48
CA GLN A 9 7.03 9.44 6.76
C GLN A 9 5.55 9.28 7.12
N THR A 10 4.77 10.37 7.00
CA THR A 10 3.32 10.35 7.27
C THR A 10 2.61 9.39 6.32
N ALA A 11 2.97 9.39 5.03
CA ALA A 11 2.38 8.48 4.06
C ALA A 11 2.73 7.00 4.35
N ALA A 12 3.95 6.73 4.81
CA ALA A 12 4.37 5.41 5.23
C ALA A 12 3.61 4.91 6.47
N GLU A 13 3.42 5.78 7.47
CA GLU A 13 2.61 5.48 8.67
C GLU A 13 1.17 5.17 8.29
N ILE A 14 0.55 5.97 7.41
CA ILE A 14 -0.81 5.73 6.92
C ILE A 14 -0.91 4.36 6.23
N ARG A 15 0.08 3.98 5.40
CA ARG A 15 0.13 2.67 4.72
C ARG A 15 0.26 1.48 5.69
N GLN A 16 0.91 1.66 6.84
CA GLN A 16 1.07 0.60 7.85
C GLN A 16 -0.24 0.18 8.51
N PHE A 17 -1.22 1.08 8.66
CA PHE A 17 -2.51 0.73 9.28
C PHE A 17 -3.30 -0.30 8.47
N ARG A 18 -3.18 -0.27 7.14
CA ARG A 18 -3.86 -1.22 6.26
C ARG A 18 -3.05 -1.47 4.98
N PRO A 19 -2.02 -2.32 5.03
CA PRO A 19 -1.22 -2.62 3.85
C PRO A 19 -2.08 -3.29 2.76
N PRO A 20 -1.70 -3.13 1.48
CA PRO A 20 -2.43 -3.74 0.39
C PRO A 20 -2.34 -5.26 0.45
N GLU A 21 -3.49 -5.94 0.46
CA GLU A 21 -3.56 -7.40 0.54
C GLU A 21 -2.98 -8.08 -0.73
N PRO A 22 -2.25 -9.20 -0.60
CA PRO A 22 -1.59 -9.86 -1.71
C PRO A 22 -2.54 -10.58 -2.68
N TYR A 23 -3.84 -10.71 -2.37
CA TYR A 23 -4.79 -11.41 -3.25
C TYR A 23 -5.67 -10.45 -4.04
N LYS A 24 -6.37 -9.56 -3.32
CA LYS A 24 -7.33 -8.61 -3.90
C LYS A 24 -6.77 -7.20 -4.03
N GLY A 25 -5.55 -6.93 -3.54
CA GLY A 25 -4.93 -5.60 -3.55
C GLY A 25 -5.69 -4.57 -2.73
N LYS A 26 -6.55 -4.99 -1.79
CA LYS A 26 -7.34 -4.08 -0.96
C LYS A 26 -6.45 -3.53 0.15
N GLY A 27 -6.50 -2.22 0.37
CA GLY A 27 -5.68 -1.54 1.38
C GLY A 27 -5.25 -0.17 0.89
N ILE A 28 -4.37 0.46 1.65
CA ILE A 28 -3.78 1.76 1.34
C ILE A 28 -2.55 1.51 0.47
N LYS A 29 -2.52 2.13 -0.71
CA LYS A 29 -1.44 2.02 -1.70
C LYS A 29 -1.14 3.39 -2.28
N TYR A 30 0.05 3.55 -2.84
CA TYR A 30 0.33 4.72 -3.66
C TYR A 30 -0.36 4.61 -5.03
N GLU A 31 -0.66 5.73 -5.67
CA GLU A 31 -1.35 5.75 -6.97
C GLU A 31 -0.55 5.01 -8.05
N GLU A 32 0.77 5.18 -8.07
CA GLU A 32 1.66 4.56 -9.05
C GLU A 32 2.20 3.19 -8.61
N GLU A 33 1.78 2.65 -7.46
CA GLU A 33 2.27 1.37 -6.95
C GLU A 33 1.55 0.18 -7.59
N TYR A 34 2.30 -0.68 -8.27
CA TYR A 34 1.81 -1.95 -8.80
C TYR A 34 1.90 -3.07 -7.75
N ILE A 35 0.76 -3.56 -7.27
CA ILE A 35 0.70 -4.63 -6.27
C ILE A 35 0.74 -5.99 -6.97
N LEU A 36 1.77 -6.78 -6.66
CA LEU A 36 1.87 -8.19 -7.09
C LEU A 36 0.78 -9.02 -6.40
N ARG A 37 -0.21 -9.45 -7.19
CA ARG A 37 -1.31 -10.28 -6.70
C ARG A 37 -0.98 -11.77 -6.86
N LYS A 38 -1.25 -12.56 -5.83
CA LYS A 38 -1.25 -14.02 -5.86
C LYS A 38 -2.66 -14.53 -6.16
N GLU A 39 -2.75 -15.62 -6.91
CA GLU A 39 -4.03 -16.32 -7.06
C GLU A 39 -4.45 -16.91 -5.71
N GLY A 40 -5.76 -16.84 -5.41
CA GLY A 40 -6.33 -17.55 -4.28
C GLY A 40 -6.26 -19.07 -4.48
N LYS A 41 -6.42 -19.84 -3.40
CA LYS A 41 -6.44 -21.31 -3.47
C LYS A 41 -7.52 -21.76 -4.46
N LYS A 42 -7.10 -22.32 -5.60
CA LYS A 42 -7.99 -23.01 -6.55
C LYS A 42 -8.54 -24.27 -5.86
N LYS A 43 -9.86 -24.44 -5.90
CA LYS A 43 -10.55 -25.68 -5.49
C LYS A 43 -10.56 -26.66 -6.65
#